data_AF-A0A6I2ZR33-F1
#
_entry.id   AF-A0A6I2ZR33-F1
#
_cell.length_a   1.000
_cell.length_b   1.000
_cell.length_c   1.000
_cell.angle_alpha   90.00
_cell.angle_beta   90.00
_cell.angle_gamma   90.00
#
_symmetry.space_group_name_H-M   'P 1'
#
loop_
_entity.id
_entity.type
_entity.pdbx_description
1 polymer ?
#
loop_
_entity_poly.entity_id
_entity_poly.type
_entity_poly.pdbx_seq_one_letter_code
_entity_poly.pdbx_strand_id
1 'polypeptide(L)'
;MSHTARRIFASTAAFATVISLVACSSDSDSTSTEAPTTESATTLAPLPLATYTVRPGAHQIAVIDAEPSTDLQIQAQDGTVAAEGTTDEQGSYLARNLEVGLYKVVNADMSAASAEVVVYDATFIPDQSFYSDQELPAPGFGYLTTRDGTTLSINVMFPGKV
;
A
#
# COMPACT_ATOMS: atom_id res chain seq x y z
N MET A 1 39.04 9.43 35.39
CA MET A 1 40.41 8.95 35.19
C MET A 1 40.38 7.88 34.10
N SER A 2 41.17 8.09 33.03
CA SER A 2 41.70 7.10 32.06
C SER A 2 40.68 6.25 31.27
N HIS A 3 40.37 6.61 30.01
CA HIS A 3 40.94 6.08 28.75
C HIS A 3 40.77 4.57 28.56
N THR A 4 40.12 4.10 27.48
CA THR A 4 40.74 3.40 26.30
C THR A 4 39.60 2.59 25.65
N ALA A 5 39.41 2.34 24.35
CA ALA A 5 39.91 2.86 23.08
C ALA A 5 38.93 2.45 21.95
N ARG A 6 38.95 3.24 20.90
CA ARG A 6 38.21 3.14 19.63
C ARG A 6 38.88 2.10 18.72
N ARG A 7 38.11 1.23 18.04
CA ARG A 7 38.58 0.56 16.80
C ARG A 7 37.48 0.56 15.75
N ILE A 8 37.75 1.35 14.71
CA ILE A 8 37.02 1.50 13.46
C ILE A 8 37.55 0.43 12.52
N PHE A 9 36.68 -0.39 11.93
CA PHE A 9 37.01 -1.18 10.75
C PHE A 9 36.19 -0.64 9.59
N ALA A 10 36.87 0.12 8.73
CA ALA A 10 36.41 0.48 7.40
C ALA A 10 36.95 -0.56 6.42
N SER A 11 36.06 -1.25 5.71
CA SER A 11 36.43 -2.15 4.61
C SER A 11 35.76 -1.63 3.35
N THR A 12 36.52 -0.81 2.62
CA THR A 12 36.19 -0.30 1.29
C THR A 12 36.50 -1.40 0.27
N ALA A 13 35.49 -1.94 -0.39
CA ALA A 13 35.67 -2.84 -1.53
C ALA A 13 35.46 -2.05 -2.83
N ALA A 14 36.56 -1.77 -3.53
CA ALA A 14 36.55 -1.19 -4.86
C ALA A 14 36.21 -2.29 -5.88
N PHE A 15 35.13 -2.12 -6.64
CA PHE A 15 34.81 -2.95 -7.79
C PHE A 15 35.32 -2.27 -9.06
N ALA A 16 36.29 -2.92 -9.72
CA ALA A 16 36.88 -2.48 -10.98
C ALA A 16 36.06 -2.96 -12.18
N THR A 17 35.71 -2.01 -13.04
CA THR A 17 35.04 -2.19 -14.34
C THR A 17 36.01 -2.79 -15.36
N VAL A 18 35.60 -3.83 -16.09
CA VAL A 18 36.30 -4.32 -17.30
C VAL A 18 35.31 -4.34 -18.45
N ILE A 19 35.58 -3.51 -19.46
CA ILE A 19 34.91 -3.47 -20.76
C ILE A 19 35.81 -4.25 -21.74
N SER A 20 35.26 -5.27 -22.40
CA SER A 20 35.91 -5.94 -23.54
C SER A 20 34.94 -6.04 -24.70
N LEU A 21 35.29 -5.37 -25.80
CA LEU A 21 34.64 -5.51 -27.11
C LEU A 21 34.93 -6.90 -27.70
N VAL A 22 33.90 -7.58 -28.19
CA VAL A 22 34.06 -8.71 -29.13
C VAL A 22 33.55 -8.26 -30.50
N ALA A 23 34.50 -8.14 -31.42
CA ALA A 23 34.29 -7.91 -32.83
C ALA A 23 34.06 -9.24 -33.58
N CYS A 24 33.21 -9.20 -34.60
CA CYS A 24 32.70 -10.30 -35.42
C CYS A 24 33.77 -11.10 -36.17
N SER A 25 33.53 -12.40 -36.37
CA SER A 25 33.51 -13.04 -37.71
C SER A 25 33.40 -14.56 -37.59
N SER A 26 32.29 -15.13 -38.07
CA SER A 26 32.27 -16.39 -38.82
C SER A 26 30.91 -16.54 -39.48
N ASP A 27 30.95 -16.51 -40.80
CA ASP A 27 29.87 -16.78 -41.73
C ASP A 27 29.37 -18.21 -41.52
N SER A 28 28.07 -18.39 -41.31
CA SER A 28 27.42 -19.68 -41.40
C SER A 28 25.98 -19.43 -41.88
N ASP A 29 25.82 -19.67 -43.17
CA ASP A 29 24.57 -19.75 -43.90
C ASP A 29 23.62 -20.71 -43.16
N SER A 30 22.52 -20.17 -42.64
CA SER A 30 21.39 -20.93 -42.13
C SER A 30 20.17 -20.02 -42.24
N THR A 31 19.37 -20.30 -43.25
CA THR A 31 18.07 -19.68 -43.48
C THR A 31 17.15 -20.04 -42.32
N SER A 32 17.10 -19.18 -41.31
CA SER A 32 16.07 -19.23 -40.27
C SER A 32 15.16 -18.03 -40.48
N THR A 33 14.00 -18.30 -41.07
CA THR A 33 12.85 -17.42 -41.01
C THR A 33 12.48 -17.22 -39.54
N GLU A 34 12.97 -16.14 -38.92
CA GLU A 34 12.44 -15.67 -37.65
C GLU A 34 11.00 -15.19 -37.90
N ALA A 35 10.05 -16.02 -37.49
CA ALA A 35 8.69 -15.58 -37.26
C ALA A 35 8.75 -14.41 -36.26
N PRO A 36 7.88 -13.39 -36.41
CA PRO A 36 7.78 -12.38 -35.37
C PRO A 36 7.38 -13.10 -34.08
N THR A 37 8.25 -13.04 -33.07
CA THR A 37 7.89 -13.42 -31.71
C THR A 37 6.85 -12.39 -31.27
N THR A 38 5.59 -12.74 -31.50
CA THR A 38 4.44 -12.10 -30.87
C THR A 38 4.63 -12.35 -29.38
N GLU A 39 5.15 -11.35 -28.67
CA GLU A 39 5.04 -11.24 -27.23
C GLU A 39 3.54 -11.22 -26.92
N SER A 40 2.98 -12.41 -26.65
CA SER A 40 1.69 -12.54 -26.01
C SER A 40 1.84 -11.89 -24.64
N ALA A 41 1.48 -10.62 -24.55
CA ALA A 41 1.15 -9.98 -23.29
C ALA A 41 0.01 -10.81 -22.68
N THR A 42 0.36 -11.73 -21.78
CA THR A 42 -0.61 -12.41 -20.93
C THR A 42 -1.28 -11.33 -20.11
N THR A 43 -2.44 -10.87 -20.61
CA THR A 43 -3.35 -10.04 -19.84
C THR A 43 -3.87 -10.93 -18.72
N LEU A 44 -3.24 -10.82 -17.54
CA LEU A 44 -3.67 -11.55 -16.35
C LEU A 44 -5.14 -11.19 -16.09
N ALA A 45 -5.97 -12.21 -15.94
CA ALA A 45 -7.36 -12.01 -15.58
C ALA A 45 -7.44 -11.22 -14.25
N PRO A 46 -8.35 -10.24 -14.13
CA PRO A 46 -8.49 -9.49 -12.89
C PRO A 46 -8.88 -10.42 -11.74
N LEU A 47 -8.22 -10.22 -10.59
CA LEU A 47 -8.49 -10.97 -9.37
C LEU A 47 -9.93 -10.74 -8.91
N PRO A 48 -10.57 -11.73 -8.26
CA PRO A 48 -11.88 -11.52 -7.65
C PRO A 48 -11.78 -10.51 -6.51
N LEU A 49 -12.90 -9.84 -6.22
CA LEU A 49 -12.97 -8.88 -5.13
C LEU A 49 -12.86 -9.58 -3.77
N ALA A 50 -12.01 -9.02 -2.92
CA ALA A 50 -11.87 -9.44 -1.53
C ALA A 50 -13.13 -9.10 -0.71
N THR A 51 -13.37 -9.89 0.35
CA THR A 51 -14.53 -9.76 1.23
C THR A 51 -14.27 -8.93 2.49
N TYR A 52 -13.01 -8.65 2.81
CA TYR A 52 -12.63 -7.78 3.93
C TYR A 52 -12.84 -6.30 3.63
N THR A 53 -12.91 -5.50 4.69
CA THR A 53 -13.03 -4.05 4.58
C THR A 53 -11.66 -3.40 4.61
N VAL A 54 -11.37 -2.55 3.62
CA VAL A 54 -10.16 -1.72 3.56
C VAL A 54 -10.52 -0.29 3.94
N ARG A 55 -9.83 0.27 4.94
CA ARG A 55 -10.00 1.66 5.40
C ARG A 55 -8.69 2.42 5.21
N PRO A 56 -8.61 3.34 4.24
CA PRO A 56 -7.45 4.21 4.10
C PRO A 56 -7.42 5.25 5.24
N GLY A 57 -6.21 5.64 5.61
CA GLY A 57 -5.95 6.70 6.58
C GLY A 57 -4.75 7.55 6.15
N ALA A 58 -4.36 8.49 7.01
CA ALA A 58 -3.18 9.30 6.75
C ALA A 58 -1.92 8.44 6.84
N HIS A 59 -1.20 8.26 5.73
CA HIS A 59 -0.02 7.37 5.62
C HIS A 59 -0.25 5.93 6.12
N GLN A 60 -1.48 5.42 6.03
CA GLN A 60 -1.81 4.10 6.54
C GLN A 60 -3.00 3.47 5.81
N ILE A 61 -3.09 2.15 5.92
CA ILE A 61 -4.26 1.36 5.52
C ILE A 61 -4.55 0.35 6.63
N ALA A 62 -5.80 0.34 7.10
CA ALA A 62 -6.32 -0.70 7.97
C ALA A 62 -7.15 -1.70 7.16
N VAL A 63 -6.94 -2.98 7.42
CA VAL A 63 -7.77 -4.08 6.93
C VAL A 63 -8.48 -4.67 8.14
N ILE A 64 -9.78 -4.88 8.03
CA ILE A 64 -10.61 -5.50 9.07
C ILE A 64 -11.56 -6.52 8.42
N ASP A 65 -12.09 -7.43 9.21
CA ASP A 65 -13.01 -8.49 8.77
C ASP A 65 -12.41 -9.46 7.74
N ALA A 66 -11.08 -9.60 7.71
CA ALA A 66 -10.42 -10.66 6.95
C ALA A 66 -10.45 -11.99 7.71
N GLU A 67 -10.11 -13.08 7.04
CA GLU A 67 -9.85 -14.34 7.75
C GLU A 67 -8.59 -14.17 8.62
N PRO A 68 -8.58 -14.69 9.87
CA PRO A 68 -7.38 -14.66 10.71
C PRO A 68 -6.19 -15.38 10.05
N SER A 69 -4.98 -14.90 10.32
CA SER A 69 -3.74 -15.47 9.75
C SER A 69 -3.65 -15.45 8.22
N THR A 70 -4.32 -14.49 7.57
CA THR A 70 -4.24 -14.26 6.11
C THR A 70 -3.04 -13.37 5.79
N ASP A 71 -2.18 -13.81 4.87
CA ASP A 71 -1.06 -13.02 4.37
C ASP A 71 -1.53 -12.02 3.30
N LEU A 72 -1.22 -10.75 3.53
CA LEU A 72 -1.64 -9.62 2.71
C LEU A 72 -0.45 -8.81 2.21
N GLN A 73 -0.61 -8.27 1.00
CA GLN A 73 0.28 -7.30 0.38
C GLN A 73 -0.49 -6.02 0.08
N ILE A 74 0.11 -4.87 0.40
CA ILE A 74 -0.37 -3.56 -0.05
C ILE A 74 0.43 -3.18 -1.27
N GLN A 75 -0.23 -3.18 -2.43
CA GLN A 75 0.39 -2.90 -3.71
C GLN A 75 0.02 -1.49 -4.17
N ALA A 76 1.03 -0.72 -4.56
CA ALA A 76 0.86 0.54 -5.27
C ALA A 76 0.34 0.31 -6.69
N GLN A 77 -0.06 1.38 -7.36
CA GLN A 77 -0.63 1.32 -8.72
C GLN A 77 0.29 0.67 -9.76
N ASP A 78 1.61 0.78 -9.60
CA ASP A 78 2.63 0.17 -10.47
C ASP A 78 2.91 -1.31 -10.16
N GLY A 79 2.24 -1.88 -9.16
CA GLY A 79 2.44 -3.25 -8.67
C GLY A 79 3.55 -3.38 -7.62
N THR A 80 4.24 -2.29 -7.26
CA THR A 80 5.24 -2.31 -6.19
C THR A 80 4.57 -2.62 -4.86
N VAL A 81 5.13 -3.58 -4.12
CA VAL A 81 4.65 -3.90 -2.77
C VAL A 81 5.20 -2.86 -1.78
N ALA A 82 4.31 -2.04 -1.23
CA ALA A 82 4.65 -0.99 -0.28
C ALA A 82 4.68 -1.48 1.18
N ALA A 83 3.88 -2.50 1.50
CA ALA A 83 3.88 -3.16 2.81
C ALA A 83 3.35 -4.59 2.68
N GLU A 84 3.74 -5.45 3.61
CA GLU A 84 3.23 -6.81 3.73
C GLU A 84 2.97 -7.13 5.21
N GLY A 85 2.10 -8.09 5.46
CA GLY A 85 1.90 -8.64 6.79
C GLY A 85 0.73 -9.60 6.86
N THR A 86 0.54 -10.17 8.04
CA THR A 86 -0.49 -11.17 8.30
C THR A 86 -1.57 -10.58 9.18
N THR A 87 -2.82 -10.90 8.92
CA THR A 87 -3.94 -10.53 9.79
C THR A 87 -3.85 -11.21 11.15
N ASP A 88 -4.22 -10.50 12.20
CA ASP A 88 -4.27 -11.01 13.57
C ASP A 88 -5.44 -12.01 13.79
N GLU A 89 -5.59 -12.48 15.03
CA GLU A 89 -6.66 -13.39 15.44
C GLU A 89 -8.07 -12.83 15.20
N GLN A 90 -8.20 -11.51 15.05
CA GLN A 90 -9.46 -10.83 14.77
C GLN A 90 -9.62 -10.48 13.29
N GLY A 91 -8.74 -10.98 12.41
CA GLY A 91 -8.80 -10.67 10.99
C GLY A 91 -8.37 -9.25 10.65
N SER A 92 -7.55 -8.62 11.51
CA SER A 92 -7.12 -7.23 11.34
C SER A 92 -5.66 -7.11 10.97
N TYR A 93 -5.34 -6.16 10.10
CA TYR A 93 -3.96 -5.78 9.75
C TYR A 93 -3.86 -4.26 9.58
N LEU A 94 -2.75 -3.66 9.99
CA LEU A 94 -2.53 -2.22 9.89
C LEU A 94 -1.13 -1.92 9.36
N ALA A 95 -1.09 -1.48 8.10
CA ALA A 95 0.11 -0.94 7.48
C ALA A 95 0.22 0.56 7.79
N ARG A 96 1.39 0.99 8.24
CA ARG A 96 1.70 2.38 8.58
C ARG A 96 2.90 2.87 7.78
N ASN A 97 3.07 4.19 7.75
CA ASN A 97 4.15 4.87 7.04
C ASN A 97 4.14 4.60 5.53
N LEU A 98 2.94 4.47 4.97
CA LEU A 98 2.75 4.40 3.51
C LEU A 98 2.91 5.80 2.93
N GLU A 99 3.51 5.88 1.76
CA GLU A 99 3.54 7.13 0.97
C GLU A 99 2.12 7.49 0.50
N VAL A 100 1.90 8.77 0.19
CA VAL A 100 0.64 9.21 -0.41
C VAL A 100 0.50 8.60 -1.81
N GLY A 101 -0.65 7.98 -2.09
CA GLY A 101 -0.84 7.31 -3.37
C GLY A 101 -2.09 6.44 -3.45
N LEU A 102 -2.25 5.82 -4.61
CA LEU A 102 -3.31 4.86 -4.90
C LEU A 102 -2.80 3.44 -4.65
N TYR A 103 -3.57 2.66 -3.89
CA TYR A 103 -3.20 1.33 -3.43
C TYR A 103 -4.36 0.35 -3.56
N LYS A 104 -4.03 -0.93 -3.58
CA LYS A 104 -4.96 -2.04 -3.36
C LYS A 104 -4.35 -3.02 -2.35
N VAL A 105 -5.19 -3.71 -1.60
CA VAL A 105 -4.79 -4.83 -0.74
C VAL A 105 -5.01 -6.12 -1.51
N VAL A 106 -4.02 -6.99 -1.53
CA VAL A 106 -4.03 -8.25 -2.30
C VAL A 106 -3.64 -9.38 -1.36
N ASN A 107 -4.32 -10.53 -1.47
CA ASN A 107 -3.88 -11.73 -0.77
C ASN A 107 -2.55 -12.20 -1.36
N ALA A 108 -1.59 -12.61 -0.52
CA ALA A 108 -0.25 -12.99 -0.99
C ALA A 108 -0.27 -14.19 -1.96
N ASP A 109 -1.29 -15.05 -1.87
CA ASP A 109 -1.54 -16.17 -2.78
C ASP A 109 -2.24 -15.77 -4.10
N MET A 110 -2.49 -14.47 -4.30
CA MET A 110 -3.24 -13.90 -5.42
C MET A 110 -4.67 -14.44 -5.56
N SER A 111 -5.29 -14.88 -4.47
CA SER A 111 -6.67 -15.40 -4.50
C SER A 111 -7.72 -14.30 -4.65
N ALA A 112 -7.48 -13.09 -4.13
CA ALA A 112 -8.39 -11.94 -4.19
C ALA A 112 -7.67 -10.60 -4.01
N ALA A 113 -8.32 -9.51 -4.42
CA ALA A 113 -7.85 -8.14 -4.20
C ALA A 113 -9.00 -7.19 -3.83
N SER A 114 -8.71 -6.15 -3.05
CA SER A 114 -9.65 -5.08 -2.76
C SER A 114 -9.88 -4.16 -3.96
N ALA A 115 -10.90 -3.32 -3.87
CA ALA A 115 -10.95 -2.10 -4.67
C ALA A 115 -9.76 -1.18 -4.34
N GLU A 116 -9.44 -0.26 -5.27
CA GLU A 116 -8.40 0.73 -5.05
C GLU A 116 -8.83 1.76 -3.99
N VAL A 117 -7.89 2.17 -3.15
CA VAL A 117 -8.07 3.17 -2.09
C VAL A 117 -6.94 4.19 -2.15
N VAL A 118 -7.22 5.41 -1.73
CA VAL A 118 -6.25 6.51 -1.70
C VAL A 118 -5.72 6.68 -0.28
N VAL A 119 -4.41 6.53 -0.10
CA VAL A 119 -3.69 6.98 1.09
C VAL A 119 -3.35 8.44 0.93
N TYR A 120 -3.65 9.25 1.93
CA TYR A 120 -3.50 10.70 1.90
C TYR A 120 -2.55 11.21 2.99
N ASP A 121 -2.11 12.46 2.85
CA ASP A 121 -1.28 13.13 3.85
C ASP A 121 -2.10 13.50 5.10
N ALA A 122 -1.45 13.70 6.25
CA ALA A 122 -2.13 14.14 7.47
C ALA A 122 -2.82 15.51 7.31
N THR A 123 -2.27 16.37 6.46
CA THR A 123 -2.78 17.70 6.09
C THR A 123 -3.91 17.67 5.08
N PHE A 124 -4.26 16.50 4.51
CA PHE A 124 -5.40 16.38 3.61
C PHE A 124 -6.70 16.76 4.34
N ILE A 125 -7.49 17.61 3.68
CA ILE A 125 -8.79 18.07 4.14
C ILE A 125 -9.82 17.60 3.09
N PRO A 126 -10.80 16.75 3.48
CA PRO A 126 -11.90 16.38 2.59
C PRO A 126 -12.69 17.60 2.12
N ASP A 127 -13.41 17.46 1.01
CA ASP A 127 -14.36 18.48 0.56
C ASP A 127 -15.36 18.83 1.67
N GLN A 128 -15.77 20.10 1.73
CA GLN A 128 -16.67 20.58 2.79
C GLN A 128 -17.98 19.78 2.85
N SER A 129 -18.44 19.23 1.72
CA SER A 129 -19.62 18.35 1.64
C SER A 129 -19.50 17.14 2.57
N PHE A 130 -18.31 16.56 2.73
CA PHE A 130 -18.08 15.46 3.66
C PHE A 130 -18.53 15.79 5.09
N TYR A 131 -18.41 17.04 5.51
CA TYR A 131 -18.82 17.48 6.84
C TYR A 131 -20.27 17.98 6.88
N SER A 132 -20.71 18.73 5.86
CA SER A 132 -22.07 19.29 5.84
C SER A 132 -23.17 18.26 5.62
N ASP A 133 -22.83 17.13 4.98
CA ASP A 133 -23.81 16.08 4.68
C ASP A 133 -24.02 15.13 5.86
N GLN A 134 -23.22 15.25 6.93
CA GLN A 134 -23.38 14.46 8.14
C GLN A 134 -24.47 15.04 9.03
N GLU A 135 -25.48 14.23 9.33
CA GLU A 135 -26.52 14.58 10.30
C GLU A 135 -26.06 14.26 11.72
N LEU A 136 -25.86 15.30 12.54
CA LEU A 136 -25.53 15.13 13.95
C LEU A 136 -26.79 15.14 14.80
N PRO A 137 -27.02 14.14 15.67
CA PRO A 137 -28.19 14.13 16.54
C PRO A 137 -28.04 15.23 17.59
N ALA A 138 -28.96 16.21 17.57
CA ALA A 138 -28.97 17.35 18.47
C ALA A 138 -30.39 17.62 19.04
N PRO A 139 -30.54 17.81 20.37
CA PRO A 139 -29.53 17.56 21.39
C PRO A 139 -29.38 16.04 21.63
N GLY A 140 -28.20 15.56 22.04
CA GLY A 140 -28.05 14.18 22.52
C GLY A 140 -26.78 13.47 22.09
N PHE A 141 -26.76 12.16 22.36
CA PHE A 141 -25.67 11.26 22.02
C PHE A 141 -25.76 10.80 20.57
N GLY A 142 -24.61 10.68 19.91
CA GLY A 142 -24.52 10.16 18.56
C GLY A 142 -23.11 9.81 18.16
N TYR A 143 -22.91 9.67 16.86
CA TYR A 143 -21.61 9.41 16.26
C TYR A 143 -21.36 10.40 15.13
N LEU A 144 -20.10 10.82 15.01
CA LEU A 144 -19.58 11.56 13.86
C LEU A 144 -18.63 10.65 13.10
N THR A 145 -18.70 10.66 11.78
CA THR A 145 -17.81 9.89 10.92
C THR A 145 -16.60 10.73 10.52
N THR A 146 -15.41 10.22 10.85
CA THR A 146 -14.14 10.84 10.47
C THR A 146 -13.74 10.46 9.06
N ARG A 147 -12.72 11.15 8.53
CA ARG A 147 -12.23 10.99 7.14
C ARG A 147 -11.86 9.55 6.74
N ASP A 148 -11.42 8.74 7.70
CA ASP A 148 -11.00 7.34 7.55
C ASP A 148 -12.15 6.34 7.81
N GLY A 149 -13.39 6.84 7.93
CA GLY A 149 -14.58 6.06 8.22
C GLY A 149 -14.72 5.63 9.69
N THR A 150 -13.78 5.99 10.56
CA THR A 150 -13.91 5.75 12.01
C THR A 150 -15.06 6.58 12.57
N THR A 151 -15.83 6.03 13.52
CA THR A 151 -16.90 6.76 14.19
C THR A 151 -16.47 7.20 15.58
N LEU A 152 -16.59 8.49 15.86
CA LEU A 152 -16.33 9.06 17.18
C LEU A 152 -17.66 9.33 17.87
N SER A 153 -17.81 8.86 19.10
CA SER A 153 -18.97 9.20 19.91
C SER A 153 -18.97 10.69 20.24
N ILE A 154 -20.11 11.35 20.07
CA ILE A 154 -20.31 12.76 20.39
C ILE A 154 -21.53 12.94 21.28
N ASN A 155 -21.56 14.04 22.02
CA ASN A 155 -22.76 14.53 22.68
C ASN A 155 -22.97 15.99 22.27
N VAL A 156 -24.04 16.25 21.53
CA VAL A 156 -24.33 17.57 20.97
C VAL A 156 -25.29 18.31 21.88
N MET A 157 -24.93 19.53 22.26
CA MET A 157 -25.73 20.41 23.11
C MET A 157 -26.00 21.71 22.35
N PHE A 158 -27.23 22.20 22.41
CA PHE A 158 -27.53 23.53 21.90
C PHE A 158 -26.92 24.61 22.81
N PRO A 159 -26.58 25.79 22.26
CA PRO A 159 -26.18 26.92 23.07
C PRO A 159 -27.22 27.23 24.15
N GLY A 160 -26.77 27.48 25.38
CA GLY A 160 -27.65 27.99 26.44
C GLY A 160 -28.08 29.43 26.16
N LYS A 161 -29.15 29.89 26.83
CA LYS A 161 -29.47 31.33 26.85
C LYS A 161 -28.29 32.11 27.44
N VAL A 162 -27.86 33.16 26.76
CA VAL A 162 -26.99 34.23 27.31
C VAL A 162 -27.79 35.22 28.14
#